data_AF-A0AAW4EN91-F1
#
_entry.id   AF-A0AAW4EN91-F1
#
_cell.length_a   1.000
_cell.length_b   1.000
_cell.length_c   1.000
_cell.angle_alpha   90.00
_cell.angle_beta   90.00
_cell.angle_gamma   90.00
#
_symmetry.space_group_name_H-M   'P 1'
#
loop_
_entity.id
_entity.type
_entity.pdbx_description
1 polymer ?
#
loop_
_entity_poly.entity_id
_entity_poly.type
_entity_poly.pdbx_seq_one_letter_code
_entity_poly.pdbx_strand_id
1 'polypeptide(L)'
;MNWMHAISCALLLGVSSTAGAASAIAYDADGAYGYSMNQATVSTSMQNAVKYCAARSRNCGQSAVATGEGYSAIFTGTVSMGFALAEASPEAAQRKAEKMCRERANDCTLAVMWREQPSQVIERPWHPGAPAPAPVPEPRRIY
;
A
#
# COMPACT_ATOMS: atom_id res chain seq x y z
N MET A 1 -12.35 -33.99 -32.89
CA MET A 1 -12.66 -34.46 -31.52
C MET A 1 -11.74 -33.71 -30.56
N ASN A 2 -12.33 -33.04 -29.57
CA ASN A 2 -11.79 -31.94 -28.76
C ASN A 2 -10.40 -32.17 -28.13
N TRP A 3 -9.46 -31.29 -28.44
CA TRP A 3 -8.14 -31.25 -27.79
C TRP A 3 -7.72 -29.80 -27.48
N MET A 4 -8.56 -29.05 -26.77
CA MET A 4 -8.28 -27.64 -26.48
C MET A 4 -8.55 -27.17 -25.03
N HIS A 5 -8.97 -28.00 -24.09
CA HIS A 5 -9.64 -27.45 -22.88
C HIS A 5 -9.07 -27.89 -21.52
N ALA A 6 -7.88 -28.51 -21.46
CA ALA A 6 -7.39 -29.08 -20.19
C ALA A 6 -6.05 -28.53 -19.69
N ILE A 7 -5.58 -27.37 -20.17
CA ILE A 7 -4.34 -26.75 -19.67
C ILE A 7 -4.59 -25.27 -19.39
N SER A 8 -5.51 -24.95 -18.47
CA SER A 8 -5.70 -23.55 -18.03
C SER A 8 -6.08 -23.37 -16.56
N CYS A 9 -6.16 -24.44 -15.75
CA CYS A 9 -6.49 -24.32 -14.32
C CYS A 9 -5.34 -24.66 -13.36
N ALA A 10 -4.10 -24.77 -13.83
CA ALA A 10 -2.95 -25.16 -12.99
C ALA A 10 -1.98 -24.00 -12.64
N LEU A 11 -2.27 -22.75 -13.02
CA LEU A 11 -1.38 -21.60 -12.79
C LEU A 11 -1.81 -20.67 -11.64
N LEU A 12 -2.83 -21.01 -10.86
CA LEU A 12 -3.35 -20.14 -9.79
C LEU A 12 -2.98 -20.60 -8.36
N LEU A 13 -2.10 -21.58 -8.21
CA LEU A 13 -1.69 -22.07 -6.90
C LEU A 13 -0.17 -21.96 -6.76
N GLY A 14 0.28 -20.90 -6.10
CA GLY A 14 1.68 -20.84 -5.63
C GLY A 14 2.39 -19.50 -5.76
N VAL A 15 1.70 -18.37 -5.58
CA VAL A 15 2.40 -17.20 -5.02
C VAL A 15 1.87 -17.04 -3.61
N SER A 16 2.50 -17.76 -2.68
CA SER A 16 2.47 -17.37 -1.27
C SER A 16 3.08 -15.98 -1.22
N SER A 17 2.23 -14.96 -1.37
CA SER A 17 2.65 -13.56 -1.31
C SER A 17 3.27 -13.35 0.06
N THR A 18 4.60 -13.32 0.13
CA THR A 18 5.26 -12.66 1.23
C THR A 18 4.65 -11.27 1.31
N ALA A 19 4.10 -10.91 2.46
CA ALA A 19 3.28 -9.73 2.64
C ALA A 19 4.08 -8.48 2.23
N GLY A 20 3.92 -8.05 0.99
CA GLY A 20 4.56 -6.86 0.48
C GLY A 20 4.00 -5.67 1.23
N ALA A 21 4.87 -4.87 1.84
CA ALA A 21 4.51 -3.57 2.37
C ALA A 21 3.74 -2.81 1.29
N ALA A 22 2.43 -2.62 1.48
CA ALA A 22 1.64 -1.89 0.51
C ALA A 22 1.34 -0.49 1.03
N SER A 23 1.93 0.52 0.41
CA SER A 23 1.69 1.92 0.71
C SER A 23 1.05 2.61 -0.47
N ALA A 24 0.22 3.61 -0.19
CA ALA A 24 -0.47 4.36 -1.22
C ALA A 24 -0.61 5.81 -0.82
N ILE A 25 -0.62 6.68 -1.83
CA ILE A 25 -0.93 8.09 -1.72
C ILE A 25 -2.02 8.37 -2.75
N ALA A 26 -3.07 9.07 -2.32
CA ALA A 26 -4.08 9.65 -3.20
C ALA A 26 -4.03 11.16 -3.04
N TYR A 27 -4.13 11.90 -4.13
CA TYR A 27 -3.92 13.35 -4.11
C TYR A 27 -4.68 14.08 -5.21
N ASP A 28 -4.79 15.39 -5.00
CA ASP A 28 -5.40 16.36 -5.89
C ASP A 28 -4.37 17.42 -6.32
N ALA A 29 -4.65 18.13 -7.41
CA ALA A 29 -3.81 19.20 -7.93
C ALA A 29 -3.63 20.36 -6.95
N ASP A 30 -4.63 20.61 -6.09
CA ASP A 30 -4.65 21.68 -5.08
C ASP A 30 -3.83 21.36 -3.81
N GLY A 31 -3.09 20.25 -3.82
CA GLY A 31 -2.26 19.81 -2.70
C GLY A 31 -3.01 19.05 -1.60
N ALA A 32 -4.33 18.84 -1.75
CA ALA A 32 -5.05 17.92 -0.88
C ALA A 32 -4.57 16.48 -1.10
N TYR A 33 -4.37 15.75 -0.02
CA TYR A 33 -3.84 14.38 -0.08
C TYR A 33 -4.33 13.50 1.06
N GLY A 34 -4.19 12.20 0.85
CA GLY A 34 -4.34 11.16 1.84
C GLY A 34 -3.34 10.05 1.56
N TYR A 35 -2.87 9.39 2.62
CA TYR A 35 -1.85 8.36 2.49
C TYR A 35 -2.14 7.21 3.45
N SER A 36 -1.59 6.05 3.12
CA SER A 36 -1.64 4.84 3.92
C SER A 36 -0.32 4.11 3.77
N MET A 37 0.21 3.60 4.88
CA MET A 37 1.54 3.02 4.94
C MET A 37 1.47 1.56 5.38
N ASN A 38 2.36 0.72 4.85
CA ASN A 38 2.62 -0.64 5.32
C ASN A 38 1.35 -1.48 5.55
N GLN A 39 0.42 -1.46 4.59
CA GLN A 39 -0.77 -2.29 4.63
C GLN A 39 -0.48 -3.69 4.10
N ALA A 40 -1.32 -4.65 4.49
CA ALA A 40 -1.25 -6.03 4.02
C ALA A 40 -1.57 -6.19 2.54
N THR A 41 -2.34 -5.26 1.96
CA THR A 41 -2.69 -5.29 0.53
C THR A 41 -2.71 -3.90 -0.08
N VAL A 42 -2.44 -3.82 -1.39
CA VAL A 42 -2.53 -2.59 -2.19
C VAL A 42 -3.94 -2.01 -2.15
N SER A 43 -4.96 -2.87 -2.24
CA SER A 43 -6.36 -2.45 -2.20
C SER A 43 -6.71 -1.75 -0.89
N THR A 44 -6.31 -2.31 0.26
CA THR A 44 -6.50 -1.68 1.57
C THR A 44 -5.78 -0.34 1.64
N SER A 45 -4.54 -0.29 1.17
CA SER A 45 -3.74 0.94 1.18
C SER A 45 -4.38 2.04 0.35
N MET A 46 -4.82 1.71 -0.87
CA MET A 46 -5.47 2.66 -1.76
C MET A 46 -6.80 3.16 -1.19
N GLN A 47 -7.65 2.27 -0.67
CA GLN A 47 -8.93 2.66 -0.08
C GLN A 47 -8.74 3.64 1.08
N ASN A 48 -7.76 3.38 1.96
CA ASN A 48 -7.43 4.27 3.06
C ASN A 48 -6.91 5.62 2.56
N ALA A 49 -5.96 5.62 1.62
CA ALA A 49 -5.40 6.84 1.06
C ALA A 49 -6.48 7.72 0.40
N VAL A 50 -7.34 7.13 -0.44
CA VAL A 50 -8.47 7.83 -1.07
C VAL A 50 -9.45 8.36 -0.05
N LYS A 51 -9.82 7.56 0.96
CA LYS A 51 -10.72 8.00 2.04
C LYS A 51 -10.18 9.25 2.74
N TYR A 52 -8.89 9.29 3.06
CA TYR A 52 -8.29 10.45 3.72
C TYR A 52 -8.15 11.67 2.81
N CYS A 53 -7.90 11.47 1.52
CA CYS A 53 -7.88 12.57 0.56
C CYS A 53 -9.29 13.14 0.35
N ALA A 54 -10.29 12.26 0.16
CA ALA A 54 -11.68 12.61 -0.10
C ALA A 54 -12.33 13.42 1.03
N ALA A 55 -11.79 13.31 2.26
CA ALA A 55 -12.21 14.13 3.38
C ALA A 55 -11.86 15.63 3.22
N ARG A 56 -10.95 15.97 2.30
CA ARG A 56 -10.44 17.33 2.09
C ARG A 56 -10.65 17.85 0.66
N SER A 57 -10.74 16.97 -0.33
CA SER A 57 -11.04 17.35 -1.72
C SER A 57 -12.00 16.35 -2.37
N ARG A 58 -12.84 16.84 -3.29
CA ARG A 58 -13.70 15.98 -4.12
C ARG A 58 -13.00 15.45 -5.37
N ASN A 59 -11.80 15.94 -5.67
CA ASN A 59 -11.07 15.67 -6.92
C ASN A 59 -9.85 14.75 -6.72
N CYS A 60 -9.86 13.92 -5.67
CA CYS A 60 -8.79 12.96 -5.38
C CYS A 60 -8.71 11.80 -6.40
N GLY A 61 -8.38 12.14 -7.65
CA GLY A 61 -8.32 11.22 -8.79
C GLY A 61 -6.92 10.72 -9.11
N GLN A 62 -5.87 11.32 -8.54
CA GLN A 62 -4.49 10.89 -8.76
C GLN A 62 -4.04 10.00 -7.60
N SER A 63 -3.23 8.98 -7.91
CA SER A 63 -2.72 8.08 -6.89
C SER A 63 -1.40 7.43 -7.29
N ALA A 64 -0.65 7.00 -6.29
CA ALA A 64 0.59 6.24 -6.44
C ALA A 64 0.67 5.16 -5.37
N VAL A 65 1.36 4.06 -5.68
CA VAL A 65 1.51 2.91 -4.77
C VAL A 65 2.94 2.41 -4.71
N ALA A 66 3.32 1.86 -3.56
CA ALA A 66 4.51 1.05 -3.35
C ALA A 66 4.09 -0.35 -2.90
N THR A 67 4.79 -1.37 -3.39
CA THR A 67 4.58 -2.79 -3.06
C THR A 67 5.87 -3.49 -2.66
N GLY A 68 6.88 -2.72 -2.26
CA GLY A 68 8.23 -3.21 -1.97
C GLY A 68 8.91 -2.38 -0.90
N GLU A 69 10.05 -2.85 -0.42
CA GLU A 69 10.84 -2.17 0.60
C GLU A 69 11.50 -0.90 0.05
N GLY A 70 11.81 0.03 0.95
CA GLY A 70 12.46 1.29 0.63
C GLY A 70 12.05 2.40 1.59
N TYR A 71 12.34 3.63 1.21
CA TYR A 71 12.00 4.83 1.96
C TYR A 71 10.99 5.66 1.19
N SER A 72 10.00 6.16 1.91
CA SER A 72 8.91 6.94 1.35
C SER A 72 8.76 8.22 2.12
N ALA A 73 8.45 9.30 1.42
CA ALA A 73 8.40 10.64 1.98
C ALA A 73 7.28 11.46 1.36
N ILE A 74 6.71 12.38 2.15
CA ILE A 74 5.75 13.38 1.70
C ILE A 74 6.24 14.75 2.15
N PHE A 75 6.30 15.68 1.21
CA PHE A 75 6.44 17.11 1.47
C PHE A 75 5.14 17.83 1.17
N THR A 76 4.86 18.87 1.93
CA THR A 76 3.68 19.73 1.76
C THR A 76 4.10 21.19 1.76
N GLY A 77 3.53 21.97 0.86
CA GLY A 77 3.61 23.44 0.82
C GLY A 77 2.23 24.05 0.70
N THR A 78 2.14 25.38 0.61
CA THR A 78 0.87 26.05 0.36
C THR A 78 0.31 25.57 -0.99
N VAL A 79 -0.83 24.88 -0.95
CA VAL A 79 -1.53 24.27 -2.11
C VAL A 79 -0.65 23.35 -2.98
N SER A 80 0.39 22.75 -2.40
CA SER A 80 1.25 21.80 -3.10
C SER A 80 1.61 20.61 -2.25
N MET A 81 1.90 19.50 -2.92
CA MET A 81 2.53 18.35 -2.29
C MET A 81 3.54 17.73 -3.23
N GLY A 82 4.47 16.99 -2.66
CA GLY A 82 5.36 16.12 -3.40
C GLY A 82 5.62 14.86 -2.61
N PHE A 83 5.88 13.75 -3.30
CA PHE A 83 6.09 12.48 -2.66
C PHE A 83 7.13 11.62 -3.37
N ALA A 84 7.62 10.63 -2.63
CA ALA A 84 8.46 9.56 -3.12
C ALA A 84 8.03 8.26 -2.44
N LEU A 85 8.07 7.15 -3.17
CA LEU A 85 7.64 5.85 -2.69
C LEU A 85 8.72 4.80 -2.98
N ALA A 86 9.08 4.01 -1.96
CA ALA A 86 10.04 2.89 -2.05
C ALA A 86 11.40 3.28 -2.67
N GLU A 87 11.95 4.43 -2.32
CA GLU A 87 13.29 4.85 -2.73
C GLU A 87 14.39 4.09 -1.98
N ALA A 88 15.57 3.99 -2.59
CA ALA A 88 16.69 3.21 -2.04
C ALA A 88 17.27 3.78 -0.72
N SER A 89 17.12 5.09 -0.48
CA SER A 89 17.64 5.75 0.73
C SER A 89 16.68 6.83 1.25
N PRO A 90 16.73 7.18 2.54
CA PRO A 90 15.88 8.23 3.11
C PRO A 90 16.18 9.60 2.47
N GLU A 91 17.43 9.89 2.13
CA GLU A 91 17.81 11.14 1.46
C GLU A 91 17.30 11.17 0.02
N ALA A 92 17.25 10.04 -0.68
CA ALA A 92 16.67 9.95 -2.02
C ALA A 92 15.16 10.21 -1.97
N ALA A 93 14.45 9.60 -1.02
CA ALA A 93 13.03 9.84 -0.77
C ALA A 93 12.77 11.31 -0.47
N GLN A 94 13.54 11.89 0.46
CA GLN A 94 13.40 13.28 0.86
C GLN A 94 13.61 14.24 -0.32
N ARG A 95 14.74 14.11 -1.03
CA ARG A 95 15.07 15.00 -2.16
C ARG A 95 14.04 14.91 -3.28
N LYS A 96 13.55 13.70 -3.59
CA LYS A 96 12.55 13.52 -4.65
C LYS A 96 11.20 14.11 -4.27
N ALA A 97 10.71 13.83 -3.06
CA ALA A 97 9.47 14.39 -2.55
C ALA A 97 9.53 15.92 -2.43
N GLU A 98 10.63 16.45 -1.91
CA GLU A 98 10.85 17.89 -1.79
C GLU A 98 10.90 18.57 -3.16
N LYS A 99 11.67 18.01 -4.10
CA LYS A 99 11.77 18.53 -5.46
C LYS A 99 10.39 18.62 -6.12
N MET A 100 9.60 17.55 -6.05
CA MET A 100 8.26 17.51 -6.61
C MET A 100 7.34 18.58 -5.98
N CYS A 101 7.40 18.77 -4.67
CA CYS A 101 6.64 19.83 -4.00
C CYS A 101 7.09 21.23 -4.48
N ARG A 102 8.41 21.42 -4.61
CA ARG A 102 9.03 22.68 -5.02
C ARG A 102 8.75 23.09 -6.46
N GLU A 103 8.24 22.18 -7.30
CA GLU A 103 7.76 22.51 -8.64
C GLU A 103 6.55 23.46 -8.60
N ARG A 104 5.81 23.49 -7.48
CA ARG A 104 4.57 24.29 -7.36
C ARG A 104 4.54 25.26 -6.19
N ALA A 105 5.35 25.08 -5.15
CA ALA A 105 5.41 26.01 -4.02
C ALA A 105 6.83 26.18 -3.47
N ASN A 106 7.11 27.34 -2.86
CA ASN A 106 8.44 27.63 -2.30
C ASN A 106 8.58 27.26 -0.82
N ASP A 107 7.46 27.00 -0.13
CA ASP A 107 7.34 26.78 1.31
C ASP A 107 7.19 25.30 1.70
N CYS A 108 7.79 24.42 0.91
CA CYS A 108 7.71 22.97 1.13
C CYS A 108 8.42 22.52 2.42
N THR A 109 7.71 21.77 3.25
CA THR A 109 8.21 21.16 4.49
C THR A 109 7.98 19.66 4.49
N LEU A 110 8.86 18.90 5.15
CA LEU A 110 8.71 17.45 5.29
C LEU A 110 7.52 17.18 6.21
N ALA A 111 6.47 16.55 5.68
CA ALA A 111 5.29 16.19 6.45
C ALA A 111 5.41 14.80 7.08
N VAL A 112 5.89 13.82 6.30
CA VAL A 112 5.98 12.42 6.72
C VAL A 112 7.19 11.75 6.06
N MET A 113 7.89 10.91 6.79
CA MET A 113 8.93 10.00 6.30
C MET A 113 8.72 8.63 6.93
N TRP A 114 8.76 7.56 6.13
CA TRP A 114 8.65 6.20 6.64
C TRP A 114 9.51 5.23 5.83
N ARG A 115 9.81 4.08 6.44
CA ARG A 115 10.38 2.94 5.76
C ARG A 115 9.25 1.98 5.39
N GLU A 116 9.19 1.61 4.11
CA GLU A 116 8.34 0.53 3.62
C GLU A 116 8.86 -0.78 4.23
N GLN A 117 8.04 -1.39 5.08
CA GLN A 117 8.35 -2.65 5.74
C GLN A 117 7.14 -3.57 5.61
N PRO A 118 7.36 -4.88 5.38
CA PRO A 118 6.30 -5.87 5.35
C PRO A 118 5.36 -5.63 6.51
N SER A 119 4.07 -5.46 6.22
CA SER A 119 3.07 -5.28 7.27
C SER A 119 3.20 -6.48 8.21
N GLN A 120 3.65 -6.27 9.44
CA GLN A 120 3.64 -7.34 10.41
C GLN A 120 2.18 -7.72 10.57
N VAL A 121 1.80 -8.90 10.05
CA VAL A 121 0.57 -9.54 10.45
C VAL A 121 0.76 -9.78 11.93
N ILE A 122 0.24 -8.87 12.77
CA ILE A 122 0.13 -9.10 14.19
C ILE A 122 -0.83 -10.27 14.27
N GLU A 123 -0.29 -11.47 14.42
CA GLU A 123 -1.04 -12.64 14.83
C GLU A 123 -1.74 -12.22 16.11
N ARG A 124 -3.07 -12.02 16.03
CA ARG A 124 -3.87 -11.53 17.16
C ARG A 124 -3.53 -12.47 18.33
N PRO A 125 -3.03 -11.96 19.48
CA PRO A 125 -2.69 -12.83 20.60
C PRO A 125 -3.89 -13.72 20.90
N TRP A 126 -3.72 -15.02 20.70
CA TRP A 126 -4.75 -16.00 21.01
C TRP A 126 -5.17 -15.78 22.45
N HIS A 127 -6.41 -15.31 22.67
CA HIS A 127 -6.93 -15.20 24.03
C HIS A 127 -7.17 -16.63 24.52
N PRO A 128 -6.50 -17.08 25.60
CA PRO A 128 -6.79 -18.37 26.21
C PRO A 128 -8.20 -18.32 26.79
N GLY A 129 -9.18 -18.69 25.97
CA GLY A 129 -10.62 -18.50 26.23
C GLY A 129 -11.47 -18.41 24.96
N ALA A 130 -10.87 -18.09 23.81
CA ALA A 130 -11.56 -18.27 22.53
C ALA A 130 -11.65 -19.78 22.21
N PRO A 131 -12.82 -20.28 21.75
CA PRO A 131 -12.91 -21.65 21.26
C PRO A 131 -11.94 -21.82 20.09
N ALA A 132 -11.10 -22.86 20.15
CA ALA A 132 -10.18 -23.22 19.08
C ALA A 132 -10.91 -23.20 17.72
N PRO A 133 -10.30 -22.67 16.65
CA PRO A 133 -10.91 -22.76 15.33
C PRO A 133 -11.14 -24.24 15.04
N ALA A 134 -12.36 -24.60 14.64
CA ALA A 134 -12.67 -25.98 14.31
C ALA A 134 -11.68 -26.45 13.22
N PRO A 135 -11.03 -27.62 13.38
CA PRO A 135 -10.12 -28.13 12.38
C PRO A 135 -10.87 -28.25 11.04
N VAL A 136 -10.25 -27.72 9.98
CA VAL A 136 -10.77 -27.87 8.63
C VAL A 136 -10.86 -29.37 8.34
N PRO A 137 -12.05 -29.91 8.02
CA PRO A 137 -12.18 -31.34 7.75
C PRO A 137 -11.31 -31.72 6.56
N GLU A 138 -10.42 -32.69 6.76
CA GLU A 138 -9.61 -33.25 5.67
C GLU A 138 -10.53 -33.76 4.56
N PRO A 139 -10.19 -33.51 3.28
CA PRO A 139 -10.97 -34.04 2.18
C PRO A 139 -10.92 -35.57 2.22
N ARG A 140 -12.09 -36.19 2.43
CA ARG A 140 -12.26 -37.65 2.38
C ARG A 140 -11.71 -38.17 1.04
N ARG A 141 -10.63 -38.96 1.09
CA ARG A 141 -10.26 -39.82 -0.04
C ARG A 141 -11.37 -40.87 -0.21
N ILE A 142 -12.09 -40.78 -1.32
CA ILE A 142 -12.98 -41.84 -1.79
C ILE A 142 -12.08 -42.84 -2.51
N TYR A 143 -12.05 -44.09 -2.04
CA TYR A 143 -11.40 -45.22 -2.71
C TYR A 143 -12.30 -45.78 -3.80
#